data_AF-A0A954G8A4-F1
#
_entry.id   AF-A0A954G8A4-F1
#
_cell.length_a   1.000
_cell.length_b   1.000
_cell.length_c   1.000
_cell.angle_alpha   90.00
_cell.angle_beta   90.00
_cell.angle_gamma   90.00
#
_symmetry.space_group_name_H-M   'P 1'
#
loop_
_entity.id
_entity.type
_entity.pdbx_description
1 polymer ?
#
loop_
_entity_poly.entity_id
_entity_poly.type
_entity_poly.pdbx_seq_one_letter_code
_entity_poly.pdbx_strand_id
1 'polypeptide(L)' 'DPHFYIDVTDFVETKISMLNCHQSQLKRGKDSSFSPLQELMLQQCSARGTQSGVKAAEGFQTHSAWKRCSAW' A
#
# COMPACT_ATOMS: atom_id res chain seq x y z
N ASP A 1 -5.21 11.58 -7.62
CA ASP A 1 -5.78 11.18 -6.32
C ASP A 1 -6.41 9.80 -6.39
N PRO A 2 -6.48 9.05 -5.26
CA PRO A 2 -7.21 7.79 -5.16
C PRO A 2 -8.69 7.97 -5.50
N HIS A 3 -9.30 6.97 -6.14
CA HIS A 3 -10.75 6.95 -6.38
C HIS A 3 -11.53 6.54 -5.13
N PHE A 4 -10.97 5.63 -4.33
CA PHE A 4 -11.53 5.22 -3.05
C PHE A 4 -10.44 4.81 -2.06
N TYR A 5 -10.82 4.78 -0.79
CA TYR A 5 -9.97 4.36 0.32
C TYR A 5 -10.56 3.12 0.99
N ILE A 6 -9.70 2.23 1.48
CA ILE A 6 -10.07 1.11 2.34
C ILE A 6 -9.41 1.32 3.70
N ASP A 7 -10.20 1.28 4.78
CA ASP A 7 -9.67 1.27 6.14
C ASP A 7 -8.91 -0.04 6.38
N VAL A 8 -7.63 0.08 6.69
CA VAL A 8 -6.73 -1.05 6.97
C VAL A 8 -6.15 -0.98 8.38
N THR A 9 -6.76 -0.20 9.28
CA THR A 9 -6.28 0.03 10.65
C THR A 9 -5.93 -1.28 11.37
N ASP A 10 -6.81 -2.27 11.29
CA ASP A 10 -6.61 -3.57 11.97
C ASP A 10 -5.62 -4.50 11.24
N PHE A 11 -5.18 -4.13 10.04
CA PHE A 11 -4.35 -4.95 9.16
C PHE A 11 -2.92 -4.44 8.98
N VAL A 12 -2.56 -3.31 9.61
CA VAL A 12 -1.22 -2.73 9.50
C VAL A 12 -0.13 -3.71 9.95
N GLU A 13 -0.33 -4.42 11.06
CA GLU A 13 0.64 -5.40 11.58
C GLU A 13 0.80 -6.61 10.64
N THR A 14 -0.30 -7.07 10.05
CA THR A 14 -0.27 -8.12 9.03
C THR A 14 0.53 -7.66 7.81
N LYS A 15 0.33 -6.41 7.37
CA LYS A 15 1.07 -5.83 6.25
C LYS A 15 2.56 -5.69 6.53
N ILE A 16 2.95 -5.28 7.74
CA ILE A 16 4.36 -5.27 8.18
C ILE A 16 4.94 -6.68 8.13
N SER A 17 4.20 -7.67 8.64
CA SER A 17 4.62 -9.08 8.66
C SER A 17 4.83 -9.62 7.23
N MET A 18 3.89 -9.33 6.32
CA MET A 18 4.01 -9.69 4.90
C MET A 18 5.22 -9.02 4.26
N LEU A 19 5.47 -7.74 4.57
CA LEU A 19 6.64 -7.03 4.04
C LEU A 19 7.95 -7.68 4.52
N ASN A 20 8.00 -8.10 5.79
CA ASN A 20 9.16 -8.75 6.39
C ASN A 20 9.50 -10.10 5.76
N CYS A 21 8.59 -10.76 5.03
CA CYS A 21 8.93 -11.95 4.26
C CYS A 21 9.94 -11.65 3.12
N HIS A 22 10.00 -10.41 2.64
CA HIS A 22 10.81 -9.96 1.51
C HIS A 22 12.21 -9.47 1.94
N GLN A 23 12.96 -10.36 2.60
CA GLN A 23 14.24 -10.04 3.22
C GLN A 23 15.31 -9.55 2.23
N SER A 24 15.36 -10.08 1.00
CA SER A 24 16.35 -9.66 0.01
C SER A 24 16.12 -8.23 -0.50
N GLN A 25 14.89 -7.75 -0.43
CA GLN A 25 14.50 -6.38 -0.76
C GLN A 25 14.74 -5.45 0.42
N LEU A 26 14.33 -5.85 1.63
CA LEU A 26 14.44 -5.01 2.83
C LEU A 26 15.87 -4.80 3.31
N LYS A 27 16.73 -5.83 3.25
CA LYS A 27 18.15 -5.71 3.63
C LYS A 27 18.90 -4.68 2.78
N ARG A 28 18.40 -4.39 1.58
CA ARG A 28 18.97 -3.39 0.69
C ARG A 28 18.41 -1.99 0.90
N GLY A 29 17.42 -1.79 1.77
CA GLY A 29 16.75 -0.49 1.97
C GLY A 29 17.63 0.67 2.47
N LYS A 30 18.89 0.41 2.84
CA LYS A 30 19.90 1.44 3.18
C LYS A 30 20.89 1.73 2.04
N ASP A 31 20.85 0.94 0.98
CA ASP A 31 21.58 1.19 -0.26
C ASP A 31 20.90 2.36 -0.97
N SER A 32 21.69 3.30 -1.50
CA SER A 32 21.23 4.46 -2.28
C SER A 32 20.25 4.11 -3.42
N SER A 33 20.28 2.87 -3.88
CA SER A 33 19.40 2.36 -4.94
C SER A 33 18.01 1.92 -4.46
N PHE A 34 17.77 1.88 -3.15
CA PHE A 34 16.53 1.34 -2.56
C PHE A 34 15.93 2.33 -1.56
N SER A 35 14.60 2.34 -1.52
CA SER A 35 13.86 3.15 -0.59
C SER A 35 13.66 2.42 0.76
N PRO A 36 13.50 3.16 1.87
CA PRO A 36 13.14 2.58 3.16
C PRO A 36 11.66 2.13 3.14
N LEU A 37 11.40 1.01 2.46
CA LEU A 37 10.06 0.59 2.03
C LEU A 37 9.05 0.47 3.18
N GLN A 38 9.45 -0.06 4.33
CA GLN A 38 8.55 -0.20 5.48
C GLN A 38 8.11 1.16 6.03
N GLU A 39 9.06 2.10 6.17
CA GLU A 39 8.77 3.45 6.66
C GLU A 39 7.85 4.20 5.69
N LEU A 40 8.16 4.15 4.39
CA LEU A 40 7.32 4.77 3.36
C LEU A 40 5.91 4.17 3.32
N MET A 41 5.79 2.85 3.49
CA MET A 41 4.51 2.16 3.53
C MET A 41 3.67 2.63 4.73
N LEU A 42 4.26 2.77 5.91
CA LEU A 42 3.57 3.27 7.11
C LEU A 42 3.15 4.74 6.96
N GLN A 43 4.05 5.58 6.44
CA GLN A 43 3.76 6.98 6.13
C GLN A 43 2.60 7.11 5.15
N GLN A 44 2.59 6.29 4.10
CA GLN A 44 1.51 6.27 3.13
C GLN A 44 0.17 5.85 3.78
N CYS A 45 0.17 4.78 4.58
CA CYS A 45 -1.05 4.31 5.25
C CYS A 45 -1.65 5.41 6.16
N SER A 46 -0.80 6.09 6.95
CA SER A 46 -1.21 7.20 7.82
C SER A 46 -1.71 8.42 7.05
N ALA A 47 -1.01 8.81 5.98
CA ALA A 47 -1.40 9.94 5.14
C ALA A 47 -2.79 9.70 4.50
N ARG A 48 -3.04 8.49 4.01
CA ARG A 48 -4.32 8.08 3.44
C ARG A 48 -5.40 7.96 4.51
N GLY A 49 -5.06 7.49 5.71
CA GLY A 49 -5.96 7.47 6.86
C GLY A 49 -6.46 8.88 7.20
N THR A 50 -5.54 9.84 7.32
CA THR A 50 -5.86 11.25 7.53
C THR A 50 -6.82 11.80 6.46
N GLN A 51 -6.61 11.43 5.18
CA GLN A 51 -7.47 11.85 4.07
C GLN A 51 -8.88 11.24 4.10
N SER A 52 -9.08 10.12 4.81
CA SER A 52 -10.32 9.36 4.84
C SER A 52 -10.99 9.31 6.23
N GLY A 53 -10.39 9.96 7.24
CA GLY A 53 -10.94 10.05 8.60
C GLY A 53 -10.70 8.80 9.46
N VAL A 54 -9.80 7.91 9.06
CA VAL A 54 -9.44 6.69 9.80
C VAL A 54 -7.94 6.69 10.17
N LYS A 55 -7.49 5.77 11.02
CA LYS A 55 -6.07 5.76 11.47
C LYS A 55 -5.11 5.36 10.35
N ALA A 56 -5.49 4.39 9.53
CA ALA A 56 -4.70 3.94 8.39
C ALA A 56 -5.60 3.50 7.24
N ALA A 57 -5.27 3.91 6.01
CA ALA A 57 -6.02 3.52 4.83
C ALA A 57 -5.10 3.18 3.64
N GLU A 58 -5.62 2.38 2.72
CA GLU A 58 -5.03 2.19 1.40
C GLU A 58 -5.88 2.90 0.35
N GLY A 59 -5.23 3.64 -0.55
CA GLY A 59 -5.90 4.33 -1.66
C GLY A 59 -5.77 3.53 -2.95
N PHE A 60 -6.89 3.33 -3.64
CA PHE A 60 -6.94 2.60 -4.89
C PHE A 60 -7.38 3.50 -6.04
N GLN A 61 -6.80 3.27 -7.21
CA GLN A 61 -7.20 3.91 -8.45
C GLN A 61 -7.75 2.84 -9.40
N THR A 62 -8.99 3.01 -9.82
CA THR A 62 -9.57 2.14 -10.84
C THR A 62 -9.10 2.58 -12.22
N HIS A 63 -8.59 1.64 -13.00
CA HIS A 63 -8.34 1.88 -14.42
C HIS A 63 -9.61 1.51 -15.21
N SER A 64 -10.31 2.52 -15.73
CA SER A 64 -11.52 2.35 -16.53
C SER A 64 -11.15 1.98 -17.97
N ALA A 65 -10.74 0.73 -18.19
CA ALA A 65 -10.61 0.15 -19.53
C ALA A 65 -11.93 -0.46 -19.99
N TRP A 66 -12.16 -0.44 -21.31
CA TRP A 66 -13.27 -1.19 -21.91
C TRP A 66 -13.08 -2.68 -21.62
N LYS A 67 -13.97 -3.26 -20.81
CA LYS A 67 -13.96 -4.70 -20.57
C LYS A 67 -14.24 -5.40 -21.88
N ARG A 68 -13.34 -6.28 -22.33
CA ARG A 68 -13.69 -7.23 -23.40
C ARG A 68 -14.70 -8.22 -22.82
N CYS A 69 -15.98 -7.91 -22.98
CA CYS A 69 -17.09 -8.80 -22.65
C CYS A 69 -17.26 -9.85 -23.76
N SER A 70 -16.19 -10.55 -24.13
CA SER A 70 -16.27 -11.75 -24.98
C SER A 70 -16.04 -12.95 -24.09
N ALA A 71 -17.12 -13.73 -23.92
CA ALA A 71 -17.25 -14.85 -23.01
C ALA A 71 -16.30 -16.02 -23.33
N TRP A 72 -15.87 -16.71 -22.27
CA TRP A 72 -15.50 -18.12 -22.29
C TRP A 72 -16.76 -18.95 -22.01
#